data_AF-A0A136LCS8-F1
#
_entry.id   AF-A0A136LCS8-F1
#
_cell.length_a   1.000
_cell.length_b   1.000
_cell.length_c   1.000
_cell.angle_alpha   90.00
_cell.angle_beta   90.00
_cell.angle_gamma   90.00
#
_symmetry.space_group_name_H-M   'P 1'
#
loop_
_entity.id
_entity.type
_entity.pdbx_description
1 polymer ?
#
loop_
_entity_poly.entity_id
_entity_poly.type
_entity_poly.pdbx_seq_one_letter_code
_entity_poly.pdbx_strand_id
1 'polypeptide(L)'
;FLSVLPTLPAPEPTECPECGGPVAKPAGEAILRCQNRKCPAQTAAKLRHLASRSALDIEGLGEKIIDRLLELGWLSDLPSVFRLNERKAELVELDRMGEQSVGNLLQAIETAKTRPLDRFLHALGIPFVGEKAARDLARHFRSLGAILTADYEQLIAVPDVGPRTASEIQLFFEDPETRTMIEDLLNLGVAPVEPDAPVGDLFAGQTWVFTGKLESFPRDKAEKCVERLGGKTASSVSKNTFAVVAGPGAGSKLDQAQKLGVRVLDEAEFLAMLPDDVRHEVAG
;
A
#
# COMPACT_ATOMS: atom_id res chain seq x y z
N PHE A 1 -28.90 46.77 11.10
CA PHE A 1 -27.95 45.89 11.80
C PHE A 1 -28.67 44.60 12.18
N LEU A 2 -28.81 43.65 11.25
CA LEU A 2 -29.28 42.30 11.57
C LEU A 2 -28.09 41.59 12.20
N SER A 3 -28.18 41.28 13.49
CA SER A 3 -27.14 40.54 14.20
C SER A 3 -27.08 39.14 13.60
N VAL A 4 -25.94 38.80 13.01
CA VAL A 4 -25.59 37.40 12.72
C VAL A 4 -25.45 36.72 14.08
N LEU A 5 -26.50 36.02 14.52
CA LEU A 5 -26.40 35.12 15.67
C LEU A 5 -25.34 34.07 15.32
N PRO A 6 -24.38 33.78 16.22
CA PRO A 6 -23.42 32.72 15.98
C PRO A 6 -24.19 31.41 15.84
N THR A 7 -24.10 30.79 14.66
CA THR A 7 -24.66 29.46 14.42
C THR A 7 -24.02 28.49 15.41
N LEU A 8 -24.83 27.96 16.33
CA LEU A 8 -24.39 26.87 17.20
C LEU A 8 -23.96 25.69 16.33
N PRO A 9 -22.88 24.97 16.70
CA PRO A 9 -22.46 23.78 15.97
C PRO A 9 -23.61 22.78 15.93
N ALA A 10 -23.83 22.17 14.76
CA ALA A 10 -24.83 21.12 14.61
C ALA A 10 -24.55 19.98 15.63
N PRO A 11 -25.58 19.41 16.27
CA PRO A 11 -25.39 18.32 17.21
C PRO A 11 -24.71 17.12 16.53
N GLU A 12 -23.82 16.44 17.25
CA GLU A 12 -23.21 15.21 16.73
C GLU A 12 -24.30 14.16 16.46
N PRO A 13 -24.29 13.49 15.30
CA PRO A 13 -25.29 12.48 15.01
C PRO A 13 -25.14 11.30 15.96
N THR A 14 -26.27 10.73 16.41
CA THR A 14 -26.30 9.51 17.24
C THR A 14 -26.44 8.24 16.43
N GLU A 15 -26.74 8.37 15.13
CA GLU A 15 -26.87 7.29 14.16
C GLU A 15 -26.14 7.66 12.86
N CYS A 16 -25.68 6.65 12.13
CA CYS A 16 -25.03 6.86 10.85
C CYS A 16 -26.06 7.31 9.80
N PRO A 17 -25.86 8.45 9.12
CA PRO A 17 -26.82 8.94 8.12
C PRO A 17 -26.96 8.04 6.89
N GLU A 18 -25.99 7.15 6.65
CA GLU A 18 -25.95 6.24 5.50
C GLU A 18 -26.63 4.90 5.76
N CYS A 19 -26.58 4.39 7.00
CA CYS A 19 -27.08 3.04 7.30
C CYS A 19 -27.94 2.94 8.57
N GLY A 20 -28.19 4.05 9.28
CA GLY A 20 -28.88 4.07 10.57
C GLY A 20 -28.15 3.37 11.72
N GLY A 21 -26.96 2.80 11.47
CA GLY A 21 -26.21 2.05 12.48
C GLY A 21 -25.61 2.93 13.56
N PRO A 22 -25.19 2.33 14.70
CA PRO A 22 -24.61 3.08 15.81
C PRO A 22 -23.30 3.74 15.39
N VAL A 23 -23.07 4.92 15.97
CA VAL A 23 -21.84 5.70 15.80
C VAL A 23 -21.17 5.86 17.15
N ALA A 24 -19.84 5.79 17.16
CA ALA A 24 -19.04 5.95 18.37
C ALA A 24 -17.71 6.61 18.01
N LYS A 25 -17.07 7.24 19.00
CA LYS A 25 -15.67 7.66 18.93
C LYS A 25 -14.84 6.53 19.50
N PRO A 26 -14.09 5.76 18.69
CA PRO A 26 -13.21 4.72 19.20
C PRO A 26 -12.25 5.27 20.25
N ALA A 27 -11.78 4.42 21.15
CA ALA A 27 -10.88 4.83 22.23
C ALA A 27 -9.64 5.55 21.65
N GLY A 28 -9.37 6.76 22.14
CA GLY A 28 -8.25 7.58 21.67
C GLY A 28 -8.43 8.17 20.25
N GLU A 29 -9.66 8.25 19.74
CA GLU A 29 -10.00 8.99 18.52
C GLU A 29 -10.95 10.16 18.82
N ALA A 30 -10.73 11.29 18.16
CA ALA A 30 -11.62 12.46 18.24
C ALA A 30 -12.79 12.41 17.26
N ILE A 31 -12.72 11.52 16.25
CA ILE A 31 -13.64 11.46 15.12
C ILE A 31 -14.70 10.40 15.39
N LEU A 32 -15.96 10.77 15.16
CA LEU A 32 -17.10 9.87 15.22
C LEU A 32 -17.08 8.93 14.00
N ARG A 33 -17.21 7.62 14.23
CA ARG A 33 -17.24 6.60 13.18
C ARG A 33 -18.46 5.70 13.31
N CYS A 34 -19.01 5.32 12.16
CA CYS A 34 -20.02 4.28 12.08
C CYS A 34 -19.42 2.93 12.50
N GLN A 35 -20.09 2.21 13.39
CA GLN A 35 -19.63 0.92 13.91
C GLN A 35 -20.15 -0.27 13.09
N ASN A 36 -21.09 -0.02 12.16
CA ASN A 36 -21.56 -1.05 11.25
C ASN A 36 -20.54 -1.33 10.15
N ARG A 37 -19.79 -2.42 10.27
CA ARG A 37 -18.77 -2.86 9.29
C ARG A 37 -19.35 -3.15 7.89
N LYS A 38 -20.65 -3.43 7.79
CA LYS A 38 -21.40 -3.65 6.55
C LYS A 38 -22.11 -2.40 6.03
N CYS A 39 -21.76 -1.23 6.57
CA CYS A 39 -22.29 0.05 6.08
C CYS A 39 -21.94 0.21 4.58
N PRO A 40 -22.92 0.57 3.71
CA PRO A 40 -22.68 0.78 2.29
C PRO A 40 -21.57 1.80 2.02
N ALA A 41 -21.55 2.92 2.75
CA ALA A 41 -20.51 3.94 2.61
C ALA A 41 -19.12 3.43 3.01
N GLN A 42 -19.01 2.59 4.03
CA GLN A 42 -17.73 1.97 4.39
C GLN A 42 -17.28 0.96 3.34
N THR A 43 -18.20 0.20 2.77
CA THR A 43 -17.93 -0.76 1.69
C THR A 43 -17.43 -0.03 0.44
N ALA A 44 -18.12 1.03 0.02
CA ALA A 44 -17.68 1.89 -1.08
C ALA A 44 -16.29 2.47 -0.83
N ALA A 45 -16.03 3.00 0.37
CA ALA A 45 -14.72 3.54 0.73
C ALA A 45 -13.60 2.49 0.65
N LYS A 46 -13.84 1.27 1.16
CA LYS A 46 -12.88 0.16 1.08
C LYS A 46 -12.60 -0.27 -0.36
N LEU A 47 -13.63 -0.37 -1.20
CA LEU A 47 -13.50 -0.72 -2.62
C LEU A 47 -12.71 0.33 -3.39
N ARG A 48 -12.98 1.63 -3.13
CA ARG A 48 -12.23 2.74 -3.73
C ARG A 48 -10.78 2.74 -3.27
N HIS A 49 -10.54 2.45 -1.99
CA HIS A 49 -9.19 2.33 -1.44
C HIS A 49 -8.43 1.18 -2.12
N LEU A 50 -9.03 0.00 -2.24
CA LEU A 50 -8.45 -1.15 -2.93
C LEU A 50 -8.10 -0.82 -4.39
N ALA A 51 -8.98 -0.15 -5.13
CA ALA A 51 -8.78 0.19 -6.53
C ALA A 51 -7.76 1.33 -6.75
N SER A 52 -7.40 2.07 -5.69
CA SER A 52 -6.59 3.29 -5.80
C SER A 52 -5.18 3.05 -6.35
N ARG A 53 -4.59 4.13 -6.86
CA ARG A 53 -3.24 4.14 -7.45
C ARG A 53 -2.12 3.81 -6.45
N SER A 54 -2.33 3.93 -5.15
CA SER A 54 -1.36 3.50 -4.12
C SER A 54 -1.59 2.06 -3.64
N ALA A 55 -2.79 1.52 -3.86
CA ALA A 55 -3.19 0.15 -3.49
C ALA A 55 -3.04 -0.80 -4.69
N LEU A 56 -4.09 -1.43 -5.22
CA LEU A 56 -3.94 -2.40 -6.31
C LEU A 56 -3.90 -1.79 -7.71
N ASP A 57 -4.15 -0.49 -7.84
CA ASP A 57 -4.07 0.26 -9.10
C ASP A 57 -4.95 -0.35 -10.19
N ILE A 58 -6.25 -0.44 -9.90
CA ILE A 58 -7.25 -1.02 -10.82
C ILE A 58 -7.86 0.12 -11.63
N GLU A 59 -7.20 0.44 -12.75
CA GLU A 59 -7.71 1.43 -13.70
C GLU A 59 -9.10 1.03 -14.24
N GLY A 60 -9.98 2.02 -14.39
CA GLY A 60 -11.37 1.81 -14.80
C GLY A 60 -12.35 1.53 -13.64
N LEU A 61 -11.87 1.11 -12.47
CA LEU A 61 -12.72 0.88 -11.29
C LEU A 61 -12.83 2.14 -10.42
N GLY A 62 -13.32 3.23 -11.01
CA GLY A 62 -13.50 4.51 -10.33
C GLY A 62 -14.77 4.60 -9.48
N GLU A 63 -14.90 5.68 -8.69
CA GLU A 63 -16.02 5.93 -7.76
C GLU A 63 -17.40 5.68 -8.39
N LYS A 64 -17.70 6.28 -9.55
CA LYS A 64 -19.01 6.12 -10.21
C LYS A 64 -19.32 4.69 -10.62
N ILE A 65 -18.30 3.93 -11.05
CA ILE A 65 -18.47 2.53 -11.43
C ILE A 65 -18.67 1.68 -10.17
N ILE A 66 -17.87 1.91 -9.12
CA ILE A 66 -18.04 1.23 -7.83
C ILE A 66 -19.46 1.43 -7.28
N ASP A 67 -19.94 2.68 -7.25
CA ASP A 67 -21.28 3.00 -6.76
C ASP A 67 -22.36 2.29 -7.58
N ARG A 68 -22.22 2.31 -8.91
CA ARG A 68 -23.16 1.62 -9.80
C ARG A 68 -23.17 0.11 -9.58
N LEU A 69 -22.00 -0.50 -9.40
CA LEU A 69 -21.90 -1.94 -9.18
C LEU A 69 -22.38 -2.35 -7.78
N LEU A 70 -22.26 -1.48 -6.78
CA LEU A 70 -22.88 -1.65 -5.46
C LEU A 70 -24.41 -1.58 -5.56
N GLU A 71 -24.97 -0.61 -6.29
CA GLU A 71 -26.43 -0.52 -6.54
C GLU A 71 -26.99 -1.77 -7.21
N LEU A 72 -26.24 -2.37 -8.13
CA LEU A 72 -26.60 -3.61 -8.82
C LEU A 72 -26.37 -4.87 -7.96
N GLY A 73 -25.73 -4.73 -6.79
CA GLY A 73 -25.37 -5.84 -5.91
C GLY A 73 -24.25 -6.74 -6.46
N TRP A 74 -23.46 -6.24 -7.42
CA TRP A 74 -22.33 -6.98 -8.00
C TRP A 74 -21.05 -6.79 -7.21
N LEU A 75 -20.95 -5.69 -6.47
CA LEU A 75 -19.94 -5.49 -5.44
C LEU A 75 -20.57 -5.54 -4.05
N SER A 76 -19.86 -6.12 -3.10
CA SER A 76 -20.28 -6.22 -1.69
C SER A 76 -19.11 -6.23 -0.71
N ASP A 77 -17.92 -6.59 -1.18
CA ASP A 77 -16.69 -6.77 -0.42
C ASP A 77 -15.47 -6.74 -1.35
N LEU A 78 -14.26 -6.85 -0.81
CA LEU A 78 -13.04 -6.85 -1.64
C LEU A 78 -13.01 -8.02 -2.65
N PRO A 79 -13.31 -9.29 -2.26
CA PRO A 79 -13.36 -10.41 -3.20
C PRO A 79 -14.28 -10.21 -4.41
N SER A 80 -15.42 -9.54 -4.23
CA SER A 80 -16.40 -9.32 -5.31
C SER A 80 -15.81 -8.57 -6.52
N VAL A 81 -14.77 -7.75 -6.34
CA VAL A 81 -14.04 -7.11 -7.44
C VAL A 81 -13.43 -8.14 -8.38
N PHE A 82 -12.84 -9.20 -7.83
CA PHE A 82 -12.17 -10.24 -8.61
C PHE A 82 -13.14 -11.25 -9.24
N ARG A 83 -14.42 -11.21 -8.86
CA ARG A 83 -15.51 -11.99 -9.47
C ARG A 83 -16.15 -11.27 -10.68
N LEU A 84 -15.83 -9.99 -10.91
CA LEU A 84 -16.40 -9.21 -12.03
C LEU A 84 -16.12 -9.82 -13.41
N ASN A 85 -15.07 -10.63 -13.57
CA ASN A 85 -14.77 -11.31 -14.82
C ASN A 85 -15.90 -12.26 -15.26
N GLU A 86 -16.64 -12.84 -14.31
CA GLU A 86 -17.80 -13.70 -14.56
C GLU A 86 -18.99 -12.91 -15.15
N ARG A 87 -18.97 -11.58 -15.00
CA ARG A 87 -20.04 -10.66 -15.42
C ARG A 87 -19.67 -9.85 -16.66
N LYS A 88 -18.68 -10.29 -17.45
CA LYS A 88 -18.18 -9.53 -18.60
C LYS A 88 -19.31 -9.09 -19.55
N ALA A 89 -20.22 -9.99 -19.93
CA ALA A 89 -21.31 -9.67 -20.83
C ALA A 89 -22.24 -8.59 -20.25
N GLU A 90 -22.56 -8.70 -18.96
CA GLU A 90 -23.46 -7.79 -18.26
C GLU A 90 -22.81 -6.41 -18.05
N LEU A 91 -21.49 -6.37 -17.83
CA LEU A 91 -20.72 -5.14 -17.73
C LEU A 91 -20.73 -4.34 -19.04
N VAL A 92 -20.71 -5.02 -20.20
CA VAL A 92 -20.73 -4.36 -21.52
C VAL A 92 -22.06 -3.65 -21.80
N GLU A 93 -23.15 -4.16 -21.22
CA GLU A 93 -24.49 -3.58 -21.37
C GLU A 93 -24.72 -2.36 -20.47
N LEU A 94 -23.80 -2.03 -19.55
CA LEU A 94 -23.93 -0.85 -18.70
C LEU A 94 -23.68 0.44 -19.49
N ASP A 95 -24.46 1.48 -19.18
CA ASP A 95 -24.26 2.81 -19.79
C ASP A 95 -22.80 3.26 -19.59
N ARG A 96 -22.17 3.70 -20.70
CA ARG A 96 -20.77 4.15 -20.78
C ARG A 96 -19.71 3.07 -20.56
N MET A 97 -20.07 1.79 -20.55
CA MET A 97 -19.14 0.67 -20.41
C MET A 97 -19.08 -0.17 -21.70
N GLY A 98 -18.57 0.43 -22.79
CA GLY A 98 -18.38 -0.31 -24.04
C GLY A 98 -17.33 -1.43 -23.93
N GLU A 99 -17.30 -2.36 -24.90
CA GLU A 99 -16.43 -3.54 -24.90
C GLU A 99 -14.96 -3.26 -24.56
N GLN A 100 -14.39 -2.19 -25.13
CA GLN A 100 -13.01 -1.80 -24.87
C GLN A 100 -12.77 -1.37 -23.42
N SER A 101 -13.71 -0.60 -22.84
CA SER A 101 -13.60 -0.13 -21.45
C SER A 101 -13.68 -1.31 -20.48
N VAL A 102 -14.62 -2.23 -20.71
CA VAL A 102 -14.75 -3.46 -19.92
C VAL A 102 -13.53 -4.35 -20.06
N GLY A 103 -13.00 -4.50 -21.29
CA GLY A 103 -11.77 -5.25 -21.53
C GLY A 103 -10.58 -4.69 -20.72
N ASN A 104 -10.40 -3.38 -20.72
CA ASN A 104 -9.34 -2.72 -19.96
C ASN A 104 -9.52 -2.90 -18.45
N LEU A 105 -10.74 -2.73 -17.93
CA LEU A 105 -11.05 -2.92 -16.51
C LEU A 105 -10.73 -4.35 -16.07
N LEU A 106 -11.21 -5.36 -16.80
CA LEU A 106 -10.98 -6.76 -16.46
C LEU A 106 -9.49 -7.12 -16.53
N GLN A 107 -8.76 -6.58 -17.52
CA GLN A 107 -7.31 -6.73 -17.59
C GLN A 107 -6.60 -6.08 -16.39
N ALA A 108 -7.05 -4.92 -15.94
CA ALA A 108 -6.51 -4.25 -14.75
C ALA A 108 -6.77 -5.07 -13.47
N ILE A 109 -7.95 -5.68 -13.34
CA ILE A 109 -8.29 -6.60 -12.24
C ILE A 109 -7.39 -7.83 -12.25
N GLU A 110 -7.16 -8.45 -13.41
CA GLU A 110 -6.24 -9.60 -13.51
C GLU A 110 -4.79 -9.20 -13.17
N THR A 111 -4.34 -8.04 -13.63
CA THR A 111 -3.00 -7.51 -13.30
C THR A 111 -2.85 -7.20 -11.81
N ALA A 112 -3.94 -6.76 -11.16
CA ALA A 112 -3.97 -6.45 -9.74
C ALA A 112 -3.72 -7.68 -8.84
N LYS A 113 -4.00 -8.89 -9.33
CA LYS A 113 -3.81 -10.14 -8.58
C LYS A 113 -2.35 -10.38 -8.19
N THR A 114 -1.39 -9.87 -8.96
CA THR A 114 0.05 -10.08 -8.73
C THR A 114 0.77 -8.79 -8.36
N ARG A 115 0.09 -7.85 -7.69
CA ARG A 115 0.77 -6.66 -7.15
C ARG A 115 1.69 -7.04 -5.99
N PRO A 116 2.75 -6.26 -5.73
CA PRO A 116 3.62 -6.46 -4.58
C PRO A 116 2.87 -6.59 -3.25
N LEU A 117 3.42 -7.39 -2.33
CA LEU A 117 2.82 -7.69 -1.02
C LEU A 117 2.48 -6.43 -0.21
N ASP A 118 3.33 -5.40 -0.23
CA ASP A 118 3.08 -4.13 0.45
C ASP A 118 1.82 -3.42 -0.07
N ARG A 119 1.60 -3.47 -1.39
CA ARG A 119 0.40 -2.90 -2.02
C ARG A 119 -0.86 -3.67 -1.68
N PHE A 120 -0.75 -5.00 -1.60
CA PHE A 120 -1.84 -5.85 -1.12
C PHE A 120 -2.21 -5.54 0.33
N LEU A 121 -1.23 -5.49 1.24
CA LEU A 121 -1.45 -5.14 2.65
C LEU A 121 -2.08 -3.75 2.80
N HIS A 122 -1.61 -2.78 2.01
CA HIS A 122 -2.20 -1.46 2.00
C HIS A 122 -3.66 -1.48 1.52
N ALA A 123 -3.97 -2.27 0.48
CA ALA A 123 -5.31 -2.40 -0.09
C ALA A 123 -6.34 -3.02 0.88
N LEU A 124 -5.91 -3.85 1.83
CA LEU A 124 -6.79 -4.44 2.85
C LEU A 124 -7.42 -3.38 3.77
N GLY A 125 -6.84 -2.17 3.84
CA GLY A 125 -7.39 -1.07 4.63
C GLY A 125 -7.29 -1.31 6.15
N ILE A 126 -6.19 -1.93 6.60
CA ILE A 126 -5.94 -2.20 8.02
C ILE A 126 -5.81 -0.86 8.76
N PRO A 127 -6.52 -0.66 9.89
CA PRO A 127 -6.43 0.58 10.66
C PRO A 127 -4.99 0.94 10.99
N PHE A 128 -4.63 2.21 10.78
CA PHE A 128 -3.29 2.78 11.00
C PHE A 128 -2.16 2.23 10.11
N VAL A 129 -2.45 1.35 9.15
CA VAL A 129 -1.46 0.84 8.19
C VAL A 129 -1.53 1.62 6.88
N GLY A 130 -0.72 2.69 6.79
CA GLY A 130 -0.48 3.40 5.53
C GLY A 130 0.54 2.69 4.62
N GLU A 131 0.82 3.27 3.45
CA GLU A 131 1.77 2.72 2.47
C GLU A 131 3.14 2.37 3.07
N LYS A 132 3.66 3.26 3.92
CA LYS A 132 4.97 3.06 4.56
C LYS A 132 4.96 1.85 5.50
N ALA A 133 3.99 1.77 6.41
CA ALA A 133 3.86 0.65 7.33
C ALA A 133 3.63 -0.67 6.58
N ALA A 134 2.81 -0.68 5.53
CA ALA A 134 2.60 -1.85 4.68
C ALA A 134 3.90 -2.33 4.01
N ARG A 135 4.74 -1.39 3.56
CA ARG A 135 6.06 -1.68 2.99
C ARG A 135 7.03 -2.23 4.01
N ASP A 136 7.06 -1.65 5.21
CA ASP A 136 7.93 -2.11 6.29
C ASP A 136 7.51 -3.51 6.77
N LEU A 137 6.20 -3.79 6.86
CA LEU A 137 5.67 -5.12 7.12
C LEU A 137 6.10 -6.14 6.04
N ALA A 138 5.87 -5.83 4.77
CA ALA A 138 6.23 -6.71 3.67
C ALA A 138 7.74 -6.98 3.65
N ARG A 139 8.59 -5.97 3.89
CA ARG A 139 10.05 -6.12 3.93
C ARG A 139 10.52 -6.92 5.15
N HIS A 140 9.89 -6.71 6.30
CA HIS A 140 10.27 -7.37 7.55
C HIS A 140 9.91 -8.85 7.52
N PHE A 141 8.65 -9.17 7.21
CA PHE A 141 8.13 -10.54 7.25
C PHE A 141 8.36 -11.31 5.96
N ARG A 142 8.42 -10.63 4.82
CA ARG A 142 8.64 -11.18 3.47
C ARG A 142 7.63 -12.19 2.96
N SER A 143 6.71 -12.65 3.79
CA SER A 143 5.65 -13.54 3.38
C SER A 143 4.31 -13.10 3.94
N LEU A 144 3.27 -13.21 3.13
CA LEU A 144 1.90 -13.00 3.59
C LEU A 144 1.58 -13.97 4.74
N GLY A 145 1.96 -15.24 4.62
CA GLY A 145 1.73 -16.25 5.65
C GLY A 145 2.38 -15.86 6.98
N ALA A 146 3.62 -15.36 6.95
CA ALA A 146 4.32 -14.91 8.15
C ALA A 146 3.62 -13.72 8.83
N ILE A 147 3.07 -12.79 8.05
CA ILE A 147 2.31 -11.64 8.58
C ILE A 147 0.99 -12.09 9.21
N LEU A 148 0.27 -13.02 8.56
CA LEU A 148 -1.01 -13.53 9.06
C LEU A 148 -0.90 -14.23 10.43
N THR A 149 0.27 -14.77 10.74
CA THR A 149 0.55 -15.47 12.01
C THR A 149 1.41 -14.68 12.97
N ALA A 150 1.76 -13.42 12.65
CA ALA A 150 2.66 -12.62 13.46
C ALA A 150 2.02 -12.25 14.81
N ASP A 151 2.78 -12.43 15.88
CA ASP A 151 2.37 -11.97 17.21
C ASP A 151 2.69 -10.49 17.44
N TYR A 152 2.19 -9.95 18.55
CA TYR A 152 2.41 -8.55 18.93
C TYR A 152 3.88 -8.14 19.00
N GLU A 153 4.75 -9.00 19.55
CA GLU A 153 6.18 -8.71 19.74
C GLU A 153 6.93 -8.71 18.41
N GLN A 154 6.52 -9.56 17.48
CA GLN A 154 7.04 -9.54 16.11
C GLN A 154 6.59 -8.28 15.36
N LEU A 155 5.32 -7.88 15.52
CA LEU A 155 4.76 -6.70 14.86
C LEU A 155 5.39 -5.39 15.38
N ILE A 156 5.63 -5.25 16.69
CA ILE A 156 6.28 -4.06 17.25
C ILE A 156 7.76 -3.95 16.89
N ALA A 157 8.41 -5.05 16.50
CA ALA A 157 9.79 -5.06 16.01
C ALA A 157 9.93 -4.49 14.59
N VAL A 158 8.83 -4.32 13.87
CA VAL A 158 8.81 -3.73 12.53
C VAL A 158 9.08 -2.21 12.63
N PRO A 159 9.99 -1.66 11.81
CA PRO A 159 10.21 -0.22 11.76
C PRO A 159 8.91 0.56 11.56
N ASP A 160 8.77 1.68 12.27
CA ASP A 160 7.61 2.58 12.19
C ASP A 160 6.25 1.96 12.61
N VAL A 161 6.23 0.73 13.15
CA VAL A 161 5.03 0.12 13.75
C VAL A 161 5.05 0.34 15.26
N GLY A 162 4.16 1.21 15.73
CA GLY A 162 3.99 1.48 17.16
C GLY A 162 3.02 0.52 17.85
N PRO A 163 2.94 0.55 19.20
CA PRO A 163 2.07 -0.32 20.00
C PRO A 163 0.61 -0.38 19.54
N ARG A 164 0.05 0.78 19.16
CA ARG A 164 -1.35 0.89 18.69
C ARG A 164 -1.53 0.19 17.34
N THR A 165 -0.62 0.43 16.40
CA THR A 165 -0.66 -0.18 15.06
C THR A 165 -0.47 -1.69 15.14
N ALA A 166 0.48 -2.16 15.96
CA ALA A 166 0.71 -3.60 16.18
C ALA A 166 -0.55 -4.31 16.71
N SER A 167 -1.21 -3.74 17.72
CA SER A 167 -2.45 -4.27 18.27
C SER A 167 -3.57 -4.35 17.22
N GLU A 168 -3.72 -3.31 16.39
CA GLU A 168 -4.76 -3.24 15.37
C GLU A 168 -4.50 -4.21 14.21
N ILE A 169 -3.23 -4.41 13.82
CA ILE A 169 -2.84 -5.44 12.85
C ILE A 169 -3.19 -6.83 13.38
N GLN A 170 -2.82 -7.13 14.64
CA GLN A 170 -3.12 -8.41 15.25
C GLN A 170 -4.63 -8.68 15.31
N LEU A 171 -5.41 -7.72 15.84
CA LEU A 171 -6.87 -7.83 15.90
C LEU A 171 -7.50 -8.01 14.51
N PHE A 172 -6.97 -7.32 13.50
CA PHE A 172 -7.45 -7.44 12.13
C PHE A 172 -7.28 -8.86 11.60
N PHE A 173 -6.10 -9.48 11.77
CA PHE A 173 -5.83 -10.83 11.28
C PHE A 173 -6.36 -11.96 12.19
N GLU A 174 -6.67 -11.69 13.46
CA GLU A 174 -7.37 -12.62 14.34
C GLU A 174 -8.87 -12.71 14.06
N ASP A 175 -9.46 -11.70 13.41
CA ASP A 175 -10.87 -11.66 13.04
C ASP A 175 -11.22 -12.76 12.00
N PRO A 176 -12.14 -13.69 12.32
CA PRO A 176 -12.54 -14.75 11.40
C PRO A 176 -13.13 -14.24 10.08
N GLU A 177 -13.83 -13.10 10.08
CA GLU A 177 -14.37 -12.51 8.84
C GLU A 177 -13.24 -12.04 7.93
N THR A 178 -12.20 -11.42 8.50
CA THR A 178 -11.00 -11.01 7.76
C THR A 178 -10.26 -12.21 7.18
N ARG A 179 -10.07 -13.29 7.96
CA ARG A 179 -9.41 -14.50 7.48
C ARG A 179 -10.14 -15.11 6.29
N THR A 180 -11.46 -15.23 6.40
CA THR A 180 -12.32 -15.73 5.31
C THR A 180 -12.20 -14.84 4.07
N MET A 181 -12.22 -13.50 4.24
CA MET A 181 -12.04 -12.56 3.13
C MET A 181 -10.69 -12.74 2.43
N ILE A 182 -9.60 -12.94 3.18
CA ILE A 182 -8.26 -13.14 2.62
C ILE A 182 -8.20 -14.48 1.89
N GLU A 183 -8.72 -15.56 2.48
CA GLU A 183 -8.82 -16.87 1.82
C GLU A 183 -9.61 -16.81 0.52
N ASP A 184 -10.73 -16.08 0.49
CA ASP A 184 -11.51 -15.83 -0.72
C ASP A 184 -10.70 -15.11 -1.80
N LEU A 185 -9.93 -14.07 -1.44
CA LEU A 185 -9.04 -13.38 -2.38
C LEU A 185 -8.00 -14.34 -2.97
N LEU A 186 -7.36 -15.15 -2.13
CA LEU A 186 -6.37 -16.14 -2.57
C LEU A 186 -6.99 -17.19 -3.50
N ASN A 187 -8.19 -17.69 -3.17
CA ASN A 187 -8.93 -18.65 -3.99
C ASN A 187 -9.36 -18.07 -5.35
N LEU A 188 -9.56 -16.75 -5.44
CA LEU A 188 -9.83 -16.03 -6.69
C LEU A 188 -8.54 -15.74 -7.51
N GLY A 189 -7.40 -16.25 -7.04
CA GLY A 189 -6.10 -16.16 -7.70
C GLY A 189 -5.34 -14.88 -7.38
N VAL A 190 -5.74 -14.09 -6.37
CA VAL A 190 -4.93 -12.99 -5.86
C VAL A 190 -3.70 -13.60 -5.19
N ALA A 191 -2.53 -13.39 -5.78
CA ALA A 191 -1.26 -13.92 -5.32
C ALA A 191 -0.24 -12.78 -5.27
N PRO A 192 -0.22 -11.99 -4.18
CA PRO A 192 0.68 -10.86 -4.05
C PRO A 192 2.13 -11.30 -4.19
N VAL A 193 2.93 -10.53 -4.92
CA VAL A 193 4.35 -10.84 -5.12
C VAL A 193 5.10 -10.54 -3.82
N GLU A 194 5.57 -11.60 -3.19
CA GLU A 194 6.39 -11.55 -1.98
C GLU A 194 7.80 -11.02 -2.30
N PRO A 195 8.40 -10.18 -1.43
CA PRO A 195 9.77 -9.71 -1.64
C PRO A 195 10.77 -10.87 -1.66
N ASP A 196 11.74 -10.81 -2.57
CA ASP A 196 12.82 -11.79 -2.63
C ASP A 196 13.57 -11.90 -1.30
N ALA A 197 13.99 -13.12 -0.96
CA ALA A 197 14.98 -13.31 0.08
C ALA A 197 16.30 -12.62 -0.34
N PRO A 198 17.03 -12.01 0.59
CA PRO A 198 18.26 -11.33 0.29
C PRO A 198 19.27 -12.38 -0.17
N VAL A 199 19.86 -12.13 -1.32
CA VAL A 199 20.89 -12.96 -1.91
C VAL A 199 22.22 -12.44 -1.35
N GLY A 200 22.51 -12.85 -0.11
CA GLY A 200 23.71 -12.45 0.62
C GLY A 200 23.55 -11.23 1.53
N ASP A 201 24.67 -10.79 2.09
CA ASP A 201 24.77 -9.80 3.16
C ASP A 201 25.72 -8.64 2.81
N LEU A 202 26.03 -8.46 1.52
CA LEU A 202 27.00 -7.48 1.05
C LEU A 202 26.72 -6.07 1.55
N PHE A 203 25.44 -5.69 1.64
CA PHE A 203 25.00 -4.40 2.15
C PHE A 203 24.29 -4.49 3.50
N ALA A 204 24.41 -5.62 4.22
CA ALA A 204 23.80 -5.80 5.53
C ALA A 204 24.18 -4.66 6.49
N GLY A 205 23.16 -4.06 7.12
CA GLY A 205 23.33 -2.95 8.06
C GLY A 205 23.62 -1.59 7.41
N GLN A 206 23.78 -1.51 6.09
CA GLN A 206 24.04 -0.27 5.38
C GLN A 206 22.74 0.41 4.96
N THR A 207 22.66 1.73 5.11
CA THR A 207 21.54 2.55 4.64
C THR A 207 21.96 3.40 3.45
N TRP A 208 21.27 3.26 2.33
CA TRP A 208 21.58 3.92 1.07
C TRP A 208 20.50 4.95 0.71
N VAL A 209 20.90 6.04 0.06
CA VAL A 209 19.97 7.08 -0.43
C VAL A 209 20.28 7.35 -1.89
N PHE A 210 19.26 7.29 -2.75
CA PHE A 210 19.37 7.66 -4.15
C PHE A 210 18.80 9.06 -4.38
N THR A 211 19.55 9.91 -5.09
CA THR A 211 19.14 11.28 -5.40
C THR A 211 19.58 11.71 -6.80
N GLY A 212 18.92 12.73 -7.33
CA GLY A 212 19.12 13.17 -8.71
C GLY A 212 18.39 12.30 -9.73
N LYS A 213 18.54 12.63 -11.01
CA LYS A 213 18.08 11.81 -12.12
C LYS A 213 19.10 10.71 -12.34
N LEU A 214 18.71 9.46 -12.14
CA LEU A 214 19.57 8.31 -12.43
C LEU A 214 19.41 7.98 -13.92
N GLU A 215 20.50 8.01 -14.66
CA GLU A 215 20.50 7.88 -16.13
C GLU A 215 20.77 6.44 -16.60
N SER A 216 21.54 5.69 -15.83
CA SER A 216 21.98 4.33 -16.15
C SER A 216 20.95 3.28 -15.75
N PHE A 217 20.10 3.57 -14.76
CA PHE A 217 19.10 2.64 -14.26
C PHE A 217 17.92 3.35 -13.57
N PRO A 218 16.71 2.74 -13.56
CA PRO A 218 15.59 3.26 -12.78
C PRO A 218 15.89 3.21 -11.28
N ARG A 219 15.49 4.26 -10.54
CA ARG A 219 15.66 4.34 -9.08
C ARG A 219 15.08 3.15 -8.33
N ASP A 220 13.87 2.72 -8.72
CA ASP A 220 13.18 1.58 -8.10
C ASP A 220 14.00 0.27 -8.23
N LYS A 221 14.69 0.06 -9.36
CA LYS A 221 15.56 -1.11 -9.55
C LYS A 221 16.77 -1.06 -8.62
N ALA A 222 17.41 0.10 -8.50
CA ALA A 222 18.56 0.27 -7.61
C ALA A 222 18.19 0.10 -6.14
N GLU A 223 17.03 0.63 -5.72
CA GLU A 223 16.52 0.47 -4.37
C GLU A 223 16.25 -1.01 -4.04
N LYS A 224 15.59 -1.74 -4.95
CA LYS A 224 15.36 -3.19 -4.83
C LYS A 224 16.66 -3.99 -4.76
N CYS A 225 17.66 -3.63 -5.57
CA CYS A 225 18.97 -4.26 -5.55
C CYS A 225 19.67 -4.11 -4.18
N VAL A 226 19.65 -2.91 -3.59
CA VAL A 226 20.21 -2.69 -2.26
C VAL A 226 19.52 -3.56 -1.22
N GLU A 227 18.19 -3.64 -1.28
CA GLU A 227 17.38 -4.46 -0.38
C GLU A 227 17.64 -5.96 -0.53
N ARG A 228 17.79 -6.43 -1.78
CA ARG A 228 18.18 -7.81 -2.10
C ARG A 228 19.57 -8.15 -1.58
N LEU A 229 20.49 -7.19 -1.47
CA LEU A 229 21.82 -7.41 -0.90
C LEU A 229 21.87 -7.18 0.62
N GLY A 230 20.71 -7.10 1.28
CA GLY A 230 20.58 -6.97 2.74
C GLY A 230 20.65 -5.53 3.26
N GLY A 231 20.77 -4.53 2.39
CA GLY A 231 20.79 -3.13 2.75
C GLY A 231 19.40 -2.52 2.95
N LYS A 232 19.37 -1.27 3.41
CA LYS A 232 18.16 -0.45 3.56
C LYS A 232 18.23 0.76 2.65
N THR A 233 17.09 1.20 2.15
CA THR A 233 16.97 2.44 1.37
C THR A 233 16.22 3.50 2.18
N ALA A 234 16.65 4.76 2.09
CA ALA A 234 16.04 5.87 2.79
C ALA A 234 15.77 7.04 1.85
N SER A 235 14.72 7.82 2.16
CA SER A 235 14.34 9.00 1.38
C SER A 235 15.06 10.27 1.83
N SER A 236 15.75 10.26 2.98
CA SER A 236 16.48 11.38 3.56
C SER A 236 17.91 10.99 3.97
N VAL A 237 18.81 11.96 3.96
CA VAL A 237 20.21 11.75 4.37
C VAL A 237 20.35 12.04 5.86
N SER A 238 20.96 11.12 6.59
CA SER A 238 21.25 11.23 8.02
C SER A 238 22.69 10.84 8.31
N LYS A 239 23.15 11.03 9.57
CA LYS A 239 24.47 10.53 9.99
C LYS A 239 24.60 9.01 9.93
N ASN A 240 23.48 8.28 9.93
CA ASN A 240 23.46 6.82 9.84
C ASN A 240 23.38 6.34 8.39
N THR A 241 23.32 7.25 7.41
CA THR A 241 23.38 6.91 5.99
C THR A 241 24.79 6.45 5.67
N PHE A 242 24.91 5.24 5.10
CA PHE A 242 26.18 4.67 4.68
C PHE A 242 26.70 5.37 3.42
N ALA A 243 25.87 5.49 2.39
CA ALA A 243 26.24 6.14 1.13
C ALA A 243 25.04 6.81 0.44
N VAL A 244 25.33 7.85 -0.33
CA VAL A 244 24.39 8.55 -1.20
C VAL A 244 24.83 8.38 -2.65
N VAL A 245 23.99 7.78 -3.50
CA VAL A 245 24.23 7.68 -4.94
C VAL A 245 23.57 8.88 -5.61
N ALA A 246 24.38 9.73 -6.25
CA ALA A 246 23.95 11.02 -6.77
C ALA A 246 24.12 11.10 -8.30
N GLY A 247 22.99 11.12 -9.01
CA GLY A 247 22.94 11.45 -10.44
C GLY A 247 22.84 12.95 -10.69
N PRO A 248 22.84 13.39 -11.96
CA PRO A 248 22.63 14.78 -12.33
C PRO A 248 21.40 15.42 -11.64
N GLY A 249 21.58 16.61 -11.08
CA GLY A 249 20.51 17.35 -10.40
C GLY A 249 20.19 16.89 -8.96
N ALA A 250 21.11 16.17 -8.29
CA ALA A 250 20.93 15.65 -6.93
C ALA A 250 20.63 16.69 -5.82
N GLY A 251 20.91 17.98 -6.06
CA GLY A 251 20.43 19.11 -5.27
C GLY A 251 20.63 18.98 -3.75
N SER A 252 19.57 19.23 -2.99
CA SER A 252 19.60 19.39 -1.53
C SER A 252 20.07 18.15 -0.74
N LYS A 253 19.88 16.94 -1.26
CA LYS A 253 20.36 15.70 -0.60
C LYS A 253 21.87 15.51 -0.76
N LEU A 254 22.44 15.92 -1.89
CA LEU A 254 23.88 15.91 -2.11
C LEU A 254 24.57 16.89 -1.15
N ASP A 255 24.04 18.11 -1.05
CA ASP A 255 24.53 19.11 -0.11
C ASP A 255 24.46 18.61 1.34
N GLN A 256 23.37 17.93 1.71
CA GLN A 256 23.19 17.35 3.03
C GLN A 256 24.20 16.23 3.30
N ALA A 257 24.47 15.37 2.33
CA ALA A 257 25.47 14.32 2.43
C ALA A 257 26.87 14.90 2.67
N GLN A 258 27.26 15.91 1.90
CA GLN A 258 28.54 16.61 2.05
C GLN A 258 28.66 17.27 3.43
N LYS A 259 27.61 17.95 3.91
CA LYS A 259 27.58 18.57 5.24
C LYS A 259 27.72 17.57 6.38
N LEU A 260 27.13 16.39 6.23
CA LEU A 260 27.18 15.33 7.25
C LEU A 260 28.41 14.43 7.11
N GLY A 261 29.25 14.63 6.08
CA GLY A 261 30.41 13.80 5.80
C GLY A 261 30.05 12.38 5.35
N VAL A 262 28.84 12.19 4.81
CA VAL A 262 28.38 10.91 4.29
C VAL A 262 29.01 10.66 2.92
N ARG A 263 29.42 9.41 2.66
CA ARG A 263 30.01 9.00 1.38
C ARG A 263 29.06 9.29 0.22
N VAL A 264 29.55 9.97 -0.81
CA VAL A 264 28.82 10.22 -2.06
C VAL A 264 29.44 9.36 -3.16
N LEU A 265 28.60 8.69 -3.94
CA LEU A 265 28.97 7.83 -5.05
C LEU A 265 28.24 8.26 -6.33
N ASP A 266 28.88 8.06 -7.47
CA ASP A 266 28.19 8.12 -8.76
C ASP A 266 27.55 6.76 -9.13
N GLU A 267 26.81 6.74 -10.24
CA GLU A 267 26.12 5.54 -10.72
C GLU A 267 27.08 4.41 -11.12
N ALA A 268 28.25 4.75 -11.67
CA ALA A 268 29.24 3.77 -12.11
C ALA A 268 29.95 3.11 -10.91
N GLU A 269 30.27 3.91 -9.89
CA GLU A 269 30.83 3.42 -8.63
C GLU A 269 29.84 2.50 -7.90
N PHE A 270 28.55 2.84 -7.88
CA PHE A 270 27.51 1.97 -7.33
C PHE A 270 27.45 0.64 -8.07
N LEU A 271 27.37 0.66 -9.42
CA LEU A 271 27.32 -0.56 -10.23
C LEU A 271 28.56 -1.44 -10.05
N ALA A 272 29.74 -0.84 -9.89
CA ALA A 272 30.99 -1.57 -9.65
C ALA A 272 31.00 -2.33 -8.32
N MET A 273 30.20 -1.89 -7.33
CA MET A 273 30.05 -2.57 -6.05
C MET A 273 29.08 -3.76 -6.10
N LEU A 274 28.30 -3.92 -7.18
CA LEU A 274 27.32 -4.99 -7.32
C LEU A 274 27.98 -6.28 -7.86
N PRO A 275 27.53 -7.46 -7.40
CA PRO A 275 27.81 -8.74 -8.06
C PRO A 275 27.35 -8.72 -9.53
N ASP A 276 28.02 -9.47 -10.40
CA ASP A 276 27.77 -9.41 -11.85
C ASP A 276 26.34 -9.79 -12.23
N ASP A 277 25.73 -10.78 -11.56
CA ASP A 277 24.33 -11.19 -11.76
C ASP A 277 23.35 -10.06 -11.41
N VAL A 278 23.57 -9.41 -10.27
CA VAL A 278 22.73 -8.30 -9.80
C VAL A 278 22.93 -7.04 -10.68
N ARG A 279 24.17 -6.77 -11.12
CA ARG A 279 24.51 -5.62 -11.96
C ARG A 279 23.73 -5.63 -13.28
N HIS A 280 23.58 -6.80 -13.90
CA HIS A 280 22.87 -6.94 -15.18
C HIS A 280 21.38 -6.67 -15.04
N GLU A 281 20.75 -7.04 -13.92
CA GLU A 281 19.32 -6.79 -13.67
C GLU A 281 19.00 -5.31 -13.47
N VAL A 282 19.92 -4.57 -12.84
CA VAL A 282 19.77 -3.13 -12.56
C VAL A 282 19.99 -2.31 -13.83
N ALA A 283 21.00 -2.66 -14.64
CA ALA A 283 21.36 -1.92 -15.85
C ALA A 283 20.51 -2.25 -17.09
N GLY A 284 19.86 -3.43 -17.13
CA GLY A 284 18.90 -3.80 -18.17
C GLY A 284 17.54 -3.16 -17.99
#